data_AF-A0A090KHB7-F1
#
_entry.id   AF-A0A090KHB7-F1
#
_cell.length_a   1.000
_cell.length_b   1.000
_cell.length_c   1.000
_cell.angle_alpha   90.00
_cell.angle_beta   90.00
_cell.angle_gamma   90.00
#
_symmetry.space_group_name_H-M   'P 1'
#
loop_
_entity.id
_entity.type
_entity.pdbx_description
1 polymer ?
#
loop_
_entity_poly.entity_id
_entity_poly.type
_entity_poly.pdbx_seq_one_letter_code
_entity_poly.pdbx_strand_id
1 'polypeptide(L)'
;MTNVALLDEATGRGLRLAATGENLTVQPASRCPTEFAAILRKHKPSLLALLRLRFLMVRSVLLNEIIFFADNEATKTALVNAGAEPGCIYTREELRLLIEQHRRKPITAAELLRIHAAKRMFKARIAE
;
A
#
# COMPACT_ATOMS: atom_id res chain seq x y z
N MET A 1 5.42 -12.19 -9.89
CA MET A 1 4.76 -10.88 -9.65
C MET A 1 4.01 -10.97 -8.34
N THR A 2 4.15 -9.97 -7.46
CA THR A 2 3.49 -9.95 -6.14
C THR A 2 2.09 -9.33 -6.26
N ASN A 3 1.23 -9.51 -5.25
CA ASN A 3 -0.11 -8.92 -5.26
C ASN A 3 -0.04 -7.39 -5.21
N VAL A 4 0.95 -6.84 -4.52
CA VAL A 4 1.23 -5.40 -4.51
C VAL A 4 1.67 -4.89 -5.88
N ALA A 5 2.54 -5.62 -6.58
CA ALA A 5 2.92 -5.27 -7.94
C ALA A 5 1.71 -5.29 -8.90
N LEU A 6 0.76 -6.23 -8.70
CA LEU A 6 -0.48 -6.28 -9.47
C LEU A 6 -1.40 -5.08 -9.19
N LEU A 7 -1.51 -4.66 -7.93
CA LEU A 7 -2.27 -3.46 -7.56
C LEU A 7 -1.65 -2.20 -8.16
N ASP A 8 -0.33 -2.13 -8.19
CA ASP A 8 0.39 -1.02 -8.81
C ASP A 8 0.20 -0.99 -10.32
N GLU A 9 0.37 -2.14 -10.98
CA GLU A 9 0.17 -2.25 -12.42
C GLU A 9 -1.27 -1.92 -12.81
N ALA A 10 -2.26 -2.39 -12.03
CA ALA A 10 -3.65 -2.02 -12.22
C ALA A 10 -3.83 -0.49 -12.14
N THR A 11 -3.26 0.15 -11.12
CA THR A 11 -3.32 1.61 -10.94
C THR A 11 -2.65 2.35 -12.09
N GLY A 12 -1.48 1.89 -12.56
CA GLY A 12 -0.78 2.44 -13.72
C GLY A 12 -1.55 2.30 -15.04
N ARG A 13 -2.39 1.27 -15.16
CA ARG A 13 -3.33 1.07 -16.28
C ARG A 13 -4.63 1.87 -16.11
N GLY A 14 -4.79 2.63 -15.03
CA GLY A 14 -6.02 3.33 -14.69
C GLY A 14 -7.18 2.40 -14.32
N LEU A 15 -6.85 1.20 -13.82
CA LEU A 15 -7.79 0.19 -13.35
C LEU A 15 -7.88 0.23 -11.83
N ARG A 16 -9.10 0.14 -11.31
CA ARG A 16 -9.41 -0.04 -9.90
C ARG A 16 -9.85 -1.48 -9.68
N LEU A 17 -9.12 -2.18 -8.82
CA LEU A 17 -9.49 -3.50 -8.34
C LEU A 17 -10.29 -3.35 -7.05
N ALA A 18 -11.40 -4.05 -6.92
CA ALA A 18 -12.20 -4.09 -5.71
C ALA A 18 -12.71 -5.50 -5.43
N ALA A 19 -12.89 -5.82 -4.14
CA ALA A 19 -13.59 -7.03 -3.73
C ALA A 19 -15.08 -6.71 -3.57
N THR A 20 -15.93 -7.44 -4.29
CA THR A 20 -17.40 -7.35 -4.19
C THR A 20 -17.93 -8.73 -3.84
N GLY A 21 -18.15 -8.98 -2.53
CA GLY A 21 -18.44 -10.33 -2.02
C GLY A 21 -17.27 -11.28 -2.30
N GLU A 22 -17.53 -12.36 -3.04
CA GLU A 22 -16.55 -13.36 -3.49
C GLU A 22 -15.96 -13.08 -4.89
N ASN A 23 -16.29 -11.92 -5.46
CA ASN A 23 -15.85 -11.54 -6.80
C ASN A 23 -14.83 -10.41 -6.77
N LEU A 24 -13.82 -10.54 -7.63
CA LEU A 24 -12.87 -9.48 -7.91
C LEU A 24 -13.42 -8.66 -9.07
N THR A 25 -13.74 -7.40 -8.82
CA THR A 25 -14.23 -6.46 -9.82
C THR A 25 -13.10 -5.56 -10.32
N VAL A 26 -13.09 -5.29 -11.61
CA VAL A 26 -12.12 -4.42 -12.28
C VAL A 26 -12.88 -3.27 -12.94
N GLN A 27 -12.50 -2.03 -12.63
CA GLN A 27 -13.16 -0.84 -13.15
C GLN A 27 -12.14 0.16 -13.73
N PRO A 28 -12.30 0.66 -14.97
CA PRO A 28 -13.29 0.24 -15.96
C PRO A 28 -12.89 -1.09 -16.62
N ALA A 29 -13.84 -2.03 -16.74
CA ALA A 29 -13.59 -3.35 -17.33
C ALA A 29 -13.13 -3.28 -18.80
N SER A 30 -13.58 -2.26 -19.55
CA SER A 30 -13.21 -2.04 -20.96
C SER A 30 -11.73 -1.76 -21.17
N ARG A 31 -10.99 -1.34 -20.13
CA ARG A 31 -9.55 -1.07 -20.20
C ARG A 31 -8.69 -2.23 -19.71
N CYS A 32 -9.28 -3.37 -19.32
CA CYS A 32 -8.53 -4.52 -18.84
C CYS A 32 -8.17 -5.46 -20.00
N PRO A 33 -6.88 -5.57 -20.39
CA PRO A 33 -6.48 -6.52 -21.43
C PRO A 33 -6.77 -7.96 -21.00
N THR A 34 -7.04 -8.84 -21.97
CA THR A 34 -7.34 -10.26 -21.73
C THR A 34 -6.19 -10.96 -20.99
N GLU A 35 -4.96 -10.64 -21.34
CA GLU A 35 -3.75 -11.18 -20.68
C GLU A 35 -3.69 -10.75 -19.21
N PHE A 36 -3.93 -9.47 -18.93
CA PHE A 36 -3.95 -8.96 -17.55
C PHE A 36 -5.09 -9.59 -16.75
N ALA A 37 -6.27 -9.78 -17.35
CA ALA A 37 -7.39 -10.47 -16.72
C ALA A 37 -7.05 -11.93 -16.36
N ALA A 38 -6.27 -12.63 -17.20
CA ALA A 38 -5.81 -13.99 -16.89
C ALA A 38 -4.86 -14.00 -15.67
N ILE A 39 -3.97 -13.01 -15.55
CA ILE A 39 -3.09 -12.85 -14.39
C ILE A 39 -3.92 -12.56 -13.12
N LEU A 40 -4.88 -11.64 -13.20
CA LEU A 40 -5.77 -11.33 -12.08
C LEU A 40 -6.56 -12.55 -11.61
N ARG A 41 -7.01 -13.42 -12.53
CA ARG A 41 -7.69 -14.68 -12.18
C ARG A 41 -6.76 -15.64 -11.43
N LYS A 42 -5.51 -15.78 -11.87
CA LYS A 42 -4.51 -16.62 -11.19
C LYS A 42 -4.26 -16.18 -9.74
N HIS A 43 -4.30 -14.87 -9.49
CA HIS A 43 -4.07 -14.28 -8.17
C HIS A 43 -5.37 -13.97 -7.40
N LYS A 44 -6.55 -14.35 -7.92
CA LYS A 44 -7.86 -13.96 -7.37
C LYS A 44 -8.00 -14.23 -5.88
N PRO A 45 -7.70 -15.44 -5.35
CA PRO A 45 -7.91 -15.71 -3.92
C PRO A 45 -7.07 -14.79 -3.02
N SER A 46 -5.80 -14.61 -3.36
CA SER A 46 -4.88 -13.78 -2.58
C SER A 46 -5.20 -12.28 -2.72
N LEU A 47 -5.62 -11.84 -3.90
CA LEU A 47 -6.09 -10.45 -4.11
C LEU A 47 -7.38 -10.17 -3.35
N LEU A 48 -8.33 -11.10 -3.30
CA LEU A 48 -9.54 -10.94 -2.50
C LEU A 48 -9.24 -10.86 -1.02
N ALA A 49 -8.38 -11.74 -0.50
CA ALA A 49 -7.95 -11.68 0.90
C ALA A 49 -7.31 -10.32 1.22
N LEU A 50 -6.46 -9.80 0.33
CA LEU A 50 -5.81 -8.51 0.49
C LEU A 50 -6.81 -7.34 0.42
N LEU A 51 -7.65 -7.28 -0.61
CA LEU A 51 -8.61 -6.18 -0.85
C LEU A 51 -9.73 -6.10 0.19
N ARG A 52 -9.92 -7.15 1.00
CA ARG A 52 -10.82 -7.15 2.16
C ARG A 52 -10.22 -6.46 3.37
N LEU A 53 -8.91 -6.24 3.39
CA LEU A 53 -8.25 -5.52 4.47
C LEU A 53 -8.48 -4.02 4.35
N ARG A 54 -8.43 -3.34 5.49
CA ARG A 54 -8.56 -1.89 5.56
C ARG A 54 -7.18 -1.24 5.44
N PHE A 55 -6.82 -0.83 4.24
CA PHE A 55 -5.62 -0.02 3.99
C PHE A 55 -5.85 1.02 2.89
N LEU A 56 -5.00 2.04 2.87
CA LEU A 56 -4.90 2.98 1.75
C LEU A 56 -3.57 2.74 1.03
N MET A 57 -3.59 2.80 -0.29
CA MET A 57 -2.41 2.75 -1.14
C MET A 57 -2.26 4.09 -1.84
N VAL A 58 -1.11 4.75 -1.68
CA VAL A 58 -0.86 6.08 -2.22
C VAL A 58 0.49 6.09 -2.92
N ARG A 59 0.54 6.62 -4.14
CA ARG A 59 1.82 6.91 -4.81
C ARG A 59 2.35 8.25 -4.31
N SER A 60 3.46 8.21 -3.59
CA SER A 60 4.16 9.40 -3.10
C SER A 60 5.08 9.94 -4.19
N VAL A 61 4.81 11.17 -4.66
CA VAL A 61 5.69 11.87 -5.61
C VAL A 61 7.03 12.20 -4.95
N LEU A 62 7.02 12.58 -3.67
CA LEU A 62 8.22 12.96 -2.93
C LEU A 62 9.18 11.79 -2.75
N LEU A 63 8.66 10.59 -2.44
CA LEU A 63 9.46 9.39 -2.23
C LEU A 63 9.66 8.59 -3.52
N ASN A 64 8.95 8.95 -4.60
CA ASN A 64 8.85 8.20 -5.85
C ASN A 64 8.46 6.73 -5.65
N GLU A 65 7.58 6.47 -4.68
CA GLU A 65 7.28 5.13 -4.18
C GLU A 65 5.82 4.98 -3.78
N ILE A 66 5.37 3.74 -3.63
CA ILE A 66 4.05 3.44 -3.09
C ILE A 66 4.15 3.34 -1.58
N ILE A 67 3.33 4.14 -0.90
CA ILE A 67 3.15 4.12 0.54
C ILE A 67 1.81 3.48 0.87
N PHE A 68 1.83 2.60 1.87
CA PHE A 68 0.63 1.97 2.40
C PHE A 68 0.30 2.55 3.77
N PHE A 69 -0.97 2.86 4.00
CA PHE A 69 -1.49 3.18 5.32
C PHE A 69 -2.36 2.01 5.79
N ALA A 70 -1.85 1.25 6.74
CA ALA A 70 -2.50 0.09 7.31
C ALA A 70 -3.27 0.47 8.59
N ASP A 71 -4.45 -0.10 8.79
CA ASP A 71 -5.22 0.16 10.02
C ASP A 71 -4.51 -0.37 11.28
N ASN A 72 -3.81 -1.50 11.17
CA ASN A 72 -3.13 -2.18 12.28
C ASN A 72 -1.93 -3.05 11.82
N GLU A 73 -1.18 -3.60 12.78
CA GLU A 73 -0.01 -4.47 12.52
C GLU A 73 -0.36 -5.76 11.78
N ALA A 74 -1.56 -6.32 11.97
CA ALA A 74 -2.01 -7.49 11.22
C ALA A 74 -2.15 -7.18 9.73
N THR A 75 -2.72 -6.00 9.41
CA THR A 75 -2.84 -5.51 8.02
C THR A 75 -1.45 -5.23 7.43
N LYS A 76 -0.54 -4.63 8.20
CA LYS A 76 0.87 -4.45 7.78
C LYS A 76 1.55 -5.77 7.45
N THR A 77 1.41 -6.77 8.32
CA THR A 77 1.96 -8.12 8.08
C THR A 77 1.39 -8.74 6.80
N ALA A 78 0.08 -8.61 6.57
CA ALA A 78 -0.55 -9.11 5.36
C ALA A 78 -0.08 -8.38 4.09
N LEU A 79 0.15 -7.05 4.16
CA LEU A 79 0.72 -6.27 3.06
C LEU A 79 2.16 -6.70 2.75
N VAL A 80 2.98 -6.96 3.78
CA VAL A 80 4.34 -7.51 3.60
C VAL A 80 4.30 -8.87 2.92
N ASN A 81 3.43 -9.78 3.38
CA ASN A 81 3.24 -11.09 2.75
C ASN A 81 2.71 -10.98 1.31
N ALA A 82 1.98 -9.92 1.00
CA ALA A 82 1.52 -9.59 -0.35
C ALA A 82 2.60 -8.93 -1.23
N GLY A 83 3.80 -8.70 -0.68
CA GLY A 83 4.98 -8.17 -1.37
C GLY A 83 5.20 -6.66 -1.23
N ALA A 84 4.60 -6.00 -0.24
CA ALA A 84 4.95 -4.61 0.09
C ALA A 84 6.26 -4.56 0.89
N GLU A 85 7.10 -3.57 0.58
CA GLU A 85 8.29 -3.28 1.36
C GLU A 85 7.89 -2.79 2.77
N PRO A 86 8.33 -3.43 3.86
CA PRO A 86 7.93 -3.05 5.22
C PRO A 86 8.14 -1.56 5.55
N GLY A 87 9.24 -0.97 5.06
CA GLY A 87 9.54 0.45 5.25
C GLY A 87 8.54 1.40 4.60
N CYS A 88 7.74 0.93 3.64
CA CYS A 88 6.73 1.71 2.93
C CYS A 88 5.34 1.64 3.57
N ILE A 89 5.17 0.89 4.66
CA ILE A 89 3.87 0.70 5.32
C ILE A 89 3.87 1.49 6.63
N TYR A 90 2.90 2.37 6.79
CA TYR A 90 2.64 3.07 8.05
C TYR A 90 1.35 2.54 8.67
N THR A 91 1.43 2.07 9.92
CA THR A 91 0.21 1.78 10.68
C THR A 91 -0.44 3.07 11.17
N ARG A 92 -1.69 2.98 11.61
CA ARG A 92 -2.41 4.10 12.22
C ARG A 92 -1.66 4.75 13.38
N GLU A 93 -1.01 3.95 14.24
CA GLU A 93 -0.19 4.47 15.35
C GLU A 93 1.05 5.20 14.84
N GLU A 94 1.76 4.63 13.86
CA GLU A 94 2.93 5.29 13.27
C GLU A 94 2.55 6.62 12.61
N LEU A 95 1.39 6.68 11.95
CA LEU A 95 0.85 7.94 11.40
C LEU A 95 0.45 8.94 12.48
N ARG A 96 -0.14 8.47 13.60
CA ARG A 96 -0.49 9.33 14.74
C ARG A 96 0.75 10.06 15.27
N LEU A 97 1.84 9.33 15.47
CA LEU A 97 3.13 9.89 15.93
C LEU A 97 3.64 10.96 14.95
N LEU A 98 3.61 10.68 13.65
CA LEU A 98 4.06 11.65 12.62
C LEU A 98 3.18 12.91 12.59
N ILE A 99 1.86 12.76 12.73
CA ILE A 99 0.94 13.89 12.75
C ILE A 99 1.13 14.72 14.03
N GLU A 100 1.31 14.09 15.19
CA GLU A 100 1.59 14.79 16.45
C GLU A 100 2.91 15.55 16.38
N GLN A 101 3.96 14.95 15.83
CA GLN A 101 5.23 15.63 15.60
C GLN A 101 5.05 16.81 14.63
N HIS A 102 4.35 16.62 13.51
CA HIS A 102 4.08 17.67 12.54
C HIS A 102 3.30 18.86 13.13
N ARG A 103 2.36 18.59 14.05
CA ARG A 103 1.62 19.64 14.77
C ARG A 103 2.50 20.47 15.70
N ARG A 104 3.51 19.84 16.34
CA ARG A 104 4.46 20.54 17.22
C ARG A 104 5.50 21.32 16.42
N LYS A 105 6.02 20.72 15.35
CA LYS A 105 6.98 21.31 14.43
C LYS A 105 6.67 20.81 13.02
N PRO A 106 6.27 21.67 12.08
CA PRO A 106 5.97 21.27 10.72
C PRO A 106 7.13 20.46 10.11
N ILE A 107 6.85 19.21 9.77
CA ILE A 107 7.79 18.31 9.11
C ILE A 107 7.98 18.79 7.67
N THR A 108 9.20 19.17 7.33
CA THR A 108 9.59 19.53 5.97
C THR A 108 9.72 18.28 5.09
N ALA A 109 9.72 18.46 3.76
CA ALA A 109 9.94 17.36 2.82
C ALA A 109 11.29 16.64 3.07
N ALA A 110 12.36 17.39 3.37
CA ALA A 110 13.67 16.83 3.69
C ALA A 110 13.65 16.01 4.99
N GLU A 111 12.93 16.46 6.02
CA GLU A 111 12.76 15.69 7.26
C GLU A 111 11.93 14.43 7.02
N LEU A 112 10.87 14.50 6.20
CA LEU A 112 10.06 13.32 5.87
C LEU A 112 10.87 12.26 5.12
N LEU A 113 11.75 12.67 4.20
CA LEU A 113 12.70 11.77 3.53
C LEU A 113 13.63 11.08 4.52
N ARG A 114 14.16 11.82 5.50
CA ARG A 114 15.02 11.25 6.55
C ARG A 114 14.27 10.28 7.45
N ILE A 115 13.05 10.62 7.86
CA ILE A 115 12.19 9.73 8.65
C ILE A 115 11.93 8.43 7.87
N HIS A 116 11.62 8.53 6.58
CA HIS A 116 11.39 7.36 5.74
C HIS A 116 12.64 6.48 5.60
N ALA A 117 13.80 7.09 5.36
CA ALA A 117 15.08 6.38 5.30
C ALA A 117 15.41 5.70 6.64
N ALA A 118 15.23 6.40 7.75
CA ALA A 118 15.45 5.87 9.09
C ALA A 118 14.51 4.68 9.37
N LYS A 119 13.24 4.78 9.00
CA LYS A 119 12.28 3.68 9.13
C LYS A 119 12.77 2.41 8.43
N ARG A 120 13.32 2.51 7.21
CA ARG A 120 13.91 1.37 6.50
C ARG A 120 15.09 0.76 7.25
N MET A 121 15.97 1.60 7.76
CA MET A 121 17.14 1.16 8.50
C MET A 121 16.78 0.49 9.83
N PHE A 122 15.73 0.96 10.51
CA PHE A 122 15.37 0.54 11.86
C PHE A 122 14.07 -0.29 11.90
N LYS A 123 14.16 -1.55 11.45
CA LYS A 123 13.11 -2.59 11.58
C LYS A 123 11.71 -2.18 11.07
N ALA A 124 11.62 -1.20 10.17
CA ALA A 124 10.37 -0.70 9.63
C ALA A 124 9.35 -0.23 10.70
N ARG A 125 9.84 0.32 11.82
CA ARG A 125 8.99 0.84 12.91
C ARG A 125 9.25 2.31 13.15
N ILE A 126 8.21 3.02 13.56
CA ILE A 126 8.31 4.36 14.17
C ILE A 126 7.83 4.21 15.62
N ALA A 127 8.71 4.50 16.56
CA ALA A 127 8.45 4.52 17.99
C ALA A 127 8.78 5.92 18.54
N GLU A 128 8.20 6.25 19.69
CA GLU A 128 8.49 7.49 20.45
C GLU A 128 9.96 7.60 20.86
#